data_AF-D8LUV2-F1
#
_entry.id   AF-D8LUV2-F1
#
_cell.length_a   1.000
_cell.length_b   1.000
_cell.length_c   1.000
_cell.angle_alpha   90.00
_cell.angle_beta   90.00
_cell.angle_gamma   90.00
#
_symmetry.space_group_name_H-M   'P 1'
#
loop_
_entity.id
_entity.type
_entity.pdbx_description
1 polymer ?
#
loop_
_entity_poly.entity_id
_entity_poly.type
_entity_poly.pdbx_seq_one_letter_code
_entity_poly.pdbx_strand_id
1 'polypeptide(L)'
;MKMAWEEDEDGTLIGDFTRFENGRVAFIQAFDNILDQEDFCRIANHVKGERMEIYSHESGKLIYYGEFNENRERDGWGIEYDEESGKMLLEGVWKKNRLVKIIRKIEGTTMIEFKESGENTIASNRIPMYIGGFVYDESKESFLRDGRGYWIDEETRIATREVEWKDGVEVSGRDLYDGWYTQSAKPILIPKPKPKPKIKPILIPKPEPVQTTKSIHIRSSNSVNINTLDIEVTDLVIDSYCHTSVNYLDFSKFERLRSIEIKDYCFSSVRSFRIDGLSRLKSLKIGANSFTEVFLSDWNSNWQGAIEKGKKTDSSFRISNCEKLVSIEIGEFSFFDHGGSFELVNLPSLSSISIGFVRQESGNFWWATLIIKGIICEYNILV
;
A
#
# COMPACT_ATOMS: atom_id res chain seq x y z
N MET A 1 25.93 -0.55 33.86
CA MET A 1 25.64 -0.11 32.47
C MET A 1 26.09 1.33 32.36
N LYS A 2 26.90 1.71 31.36
CA LYS A 2 27.43 3.08 31.23
C LYS A 2 26.61 3.82 30.17
N MET A 3 26.14 5.01 30.52
CA MET A 3 25.48 5.94 29.60
C MET A 3 26.17 7.31 29.70
N ALA A 4 26.06 8.11 28.65
CA ALA A 4 26.49 9.51 28.63
C ALA A 4 25.36 10.34 28.02
N TRP A 5 25.12 11.52 28.56
CA TRP A 5 24.03 12.43 28.17
C TRP A 5 24.39 13.87 28.52
N GLU A 6 23.60 14.81 28.02
CA GLU A 6 23.68 16.24 28.36
C GLU A 6 22.48 16.64 29.23
N GLU A 7 22.72 17.60 30.14
CA GLU A 7 21.72 18.21 31.02
C GLU A 7 21.77 19.73 30.81
N ASP A 8 20.61 20.39 30.84
CA ASP A 8 20.53 21.85 30.86
C ASP A 8 20.80 22.44 32.25
N GLU A 9 20.74 23.77 32.38
CA GLU A 9 21.00 24.48 33.64
C GLU A 9 20.04 24.08 34.78
N ASP A 10 18.86 23.56 34.44
CA ASP A 10 17.83 23.11 35.38
C ASP A 10 17.95 21.61 35.74
N GLY A 11 18.94 20.90 35.15
CA GLY A 11 19.13 19.46 35.33
C GLY A 11 18.19 18.60 34.49
N THR A 12 17.56 19.19 33.47
CA THR A 12 16.69 18.48 32.53
C THR A 12 17.56 17.79 31.47
N LEU A 13 17.25 16.52 31.20
CA LEU A 13 17.91 15.74 30.15
C LEU A 13 17.52 16.31 28.77
N ILE A 14 18.51 16.66 27.97
CA ILE A 14 18.30 17.27 26.65
C ILE A 14 18.98 16.46 25.55
N GLY A 15 18.34 16.42 24.37
CA GLY A 15 18.89 15.80 23.17
C GLY A 15 19.01 14.28 23.26
N ASP A 16 20.18 13.75 22.88
CA ASP A 16 20.44 12.32 22.84
C ASP A 16 21.26 11.84 24.05
N PHE A 17 21.06 10.57 24.41
CA PHE A 17 22.01 9.81 25.22
C PHE A 17 22.72 8.74 24.40
N THR A 18 23.95 8.46 24.80
CA THR A 18 24.77 7.38 24.25
C THR A 18 24.84 6.23 25.26
N ARG A 19 24.47 5.03 24.83
CA ARG A 19 24.64 3.79 25.62
C ARG A 19 25.92 3.07 25.21
N PHE A 20 26.64 2.55 26.20
CA PHE A 20 27.86 1.76 25.98
C PHE A 20 27.69 0.31 26.45
N GLU A 21 28.23 -0.61 25.65
CA GLU A 21 28.37 -2.03 26.00
C GLU A 21 29.82 -2.45 25.80
N ASN A 22 30.42 -3.04 26.84
CA ASN A 22 31.84 -3.42 26.85
C ASN A 22 32.80 -2.28 26.44
N GLY A 23 32.43 -1.04 26.75
CA GLY A 23 33.21 0.16 26.41
C GLY A 23 33.04 0.67 24.98
N ARG A 24 32.27 -0.03 24.13
CA ARG A 24 31.88 0.45 22.79
C ARG A 24 30.53 1.14 22.83
N VAL A 25 30.32 2.14 21.98
CA VAL A 25 28.98 2.66 21.71
C VAL A 25 28.11 1.50 21.22
N ALA A 26 26.97 1.30 21.87
CA ALA A 26 25.93 0.37 21.45
C ALA A 26 24.93 1.10 20.56
N PHE A 27 24.38 2.21 21.06
CA PHE A 27 23.52 3.09 20.28
C PHE A 27 23.45 4.50 20.87
N ILE A 28 22.95 5.43 20.04
CA ILE A 28 22.52 6.79 20.41
C ILE A 28 21.00 6.86 20.28
N GLN A 29 20.31 7.51 21.23
CA GLN A 29 18.85 7.62 21.26
C GLN A 29 18.42 8.95 21.89
N ALA A 30 17.38 9.57 21.35
CA ALA A 30 16.79 10.80 21.90
C ALA A 30 15.99 10.51 23.18
N PHE A 31 16.03 11.43 24.15
CA PHE A 31 15.22 11.34 25.36
C PHE A 31 13.73 11.55 25.08
N ASP A 32 13.39 12.46 24.17
CA ASP A 32 12.00 12.82 23.84
C ASP A 32 11.19 11.59 23.43
N ASN A 33 11.74 10.71 22.59
CA ASN A 33 11.08 9.47 22.19
C ASN A 33 10.72 8.53 23.38
N ILE A 34 11.45 8.61 24.50
CA ILE A 34 11.14 7.82 25.71
C ILE A 34 10.02 8.50 26.50
N LEU A 35 10.07 9.84 26.60
CA LEU A 35 9.13 10.62 27.39
C LEU A 35 7.75 10.70 26.73
N ASP A 36 7.72 10.79 25.40
CA ASP A 36 6.51 10.94 24.60
C ASP A 36 5.77 9.61 24.36
N GLN A 37 6.34 8.48 24.81
CA GLN A 37 5.76 7.15 24.63
C GLN A 37 5.50 6.79 23.15
N GLU A 38 6.33 7.32 22.26
CA GLU A 38 6.28 7.06 20.82
C GLU A 38 7.30 6.00 20.41
N ASP A 39 7.11 5.46 19.20
CA ASP A 39 8.12 4.64 18.54
C ASP A 39 9.46 5.36 18.54
N PHE A 40 10.50 4.64 18.98
CA PHE A 40 11.78 5.27 19.26
C PHE A 40 12.85 4.81 18.29
N CYS A 41 13.66 5.78 17.88
CA CYS A 41 14.78 5.60 16.99
C CYS A 41 16.09 5.46 17.76
N ARG A 42 16.89 4.48 17.37
CA ARG A 42 18.27 4.27 17.82
C ARG A 42 19.21 4.35 16.62
N ILE A 43 20.27 5.12 16.75
CA ILE A 43 21.41 5.03 15.84
C ILE A 43 22.37 4.01 16.43
N ALA A 44 22.34 2.80 15.89
CA ALA A 44 23.09 1.65 16.38
C ALA A 44 24.47 1.55 15.71
N ASN A 45 25.46 1.14 16.50
CA ASN A 45 26.83 0.92 16.03
C ASN A 45 26.98 -0.48 15.42
N HIS A 46 26.90 -0.57 14.10
CA HIS A 46 27.06 -1.82 13.36
C HIS A 46 28.45 -1.92 12.70
N VAL A 47 28.92 -3.14 12.40
CA VAL A 47 30.25 -3.38 11.81
C VAL A 47 30.42 -2.77 10.42
N LYS A 48 29.31 -2.46 9.73
CA LYS A 48 29.30 -1.79 8.42
C LYS A 48 29.12 -0.27 8.52
N GLY A 49 29.05 0.28 9.74
CA GLY A 49 28.79 1.69 9.99
C GLY A 49 27.57 1.89 10.88
N GLU A 50 27.17 3.14 11.03
CA GLU A 50 25.95 3.50 11.75
C GLU A 50 24.72 3.01 10.98
N ARG A 51 23.72 2.52 11.70
CA ARG A 51 22.41 2.20 11.14
C ARG A 51 21.30 2.68 12.05
N MET A 52 20.16 3.00 11.46
CA MET A 52 18.96 3.30 12.20
C MET A 52 18.26 2.01 12.59
N GLU A 53 17.76 1.95 13.81
CA GLU A 53 16.85 0.93 14.32
C GLU A 53 15.62 1.64 14.91
N ILE A 54 14.42 1.29 14.44
CA ILE A 54 13.17 1.83 14.96
C ILE A 54 12.47 0.72 15.73
N TYR A 55 12.08 1.01 16.97
CA TYR A 55 11.39 0.09 17.85
C TYR A 55 9.99 0.63 18.15
N SER A 56 9.01 -0.27 18.12
CA SER A 56 7.65 0.02 18.55
C SER A 56 7.62 0.29 20.06
N HIS A 57 6.99 1.38 20.47
CA HIS A 57 6.78 1.64 21.90
C HIS A 57 5.84 0.62 22.51
N GLU A 58 4.74 0.33 21.81
CA GLU A 58 3.67 -0.55 22.30
C GLU A 58 4.17 -1.98 22.54
N SER A 59 4.92 -2.52 21.58
CA SER A 59 5.37 -3.92 21.61
C SER A 59 6.81 -4.11 22.10
N GLY A 60 7.61 -3.04 22.10
CA GLY A 60 9.05 -3.10 22.34
C GLY A 60 9.86 -3.81 21.25
N LYS A 61 9.23 -4.15 20.11
CA LYS A 61 9.87 -4.92 19.03
C LYS A 61 10.47 -4.00 17.97
N LEU A 62 11.51 -4.49 17.33
CA LEU A 62 12.14 -3.85 16.18
C LEU A 62 11.16 -3.88 15.00
N ILE A 63 10.88 -2.72 14.41
CA ILE A 63 9.99 -2.56 13.25
C ILE A 63 10.76 -2.19 11.97
N TYR A 64 11.94 -1.60 12.12
CA TYR A 64 12.82 -1.28 11.00
C TYR A 64 14.27 -1.27 11.43
N TYR A 65 15.18 -1.71 10.55
CA TYR A 65 16.52 -1.14 10.55
C TYR A 65 17.06 -0.96 9.16
N GLY A 66 17.97 0.01 9.01
CA GLY A 66 18.62 0.29 7.75
C GLY A 66 19.31 1.64 7.71
N GLU A 67 19.54 2.11 6.50
CA GLU A 67 20.09 3.42 6.19
C GLU A 67 19.08 4.52 6.53
N PHE A 68 19.63 5.71 6.77
CA PHE A 68 18.89 6.91 7.14
C PHE A 68 19.58 8.16 6.60
N ASN A 69 18.82 9.24 6.49
CA ASN A 69 19.36 10.55 6.12
C ASN A 69 19.68 11.42 7.36
N GLU A 70 20.26 12.60 7.13
CA GLU A 70 20.65 13.56 8.18
C GLU A 70 19.49 13.98 9.10
N ASN A 71 18.24 13.88 8.63
CA ASN A 71 17.04 14.18 9.41
C ASN A 71 16.50 12.97 10.20
N ARG A 72 17.26 11.86 10.28
CA ARG A 72 16.80 10.59 10.86
C ARG A 72 15.52 10.05 10.22
N GLU A 73 15.36 10.22 8.92
CA GLU A 73 14.33 9.55 8.13
C GLU A 73 14.91 8.31 7.44
N ARG A 74 14.10 7.26 7.23
CA ARG A 74 14.49 6.09 6.44
C ARG A 74 14.80 6.54 5.00
N ASP A 75 16.04 6.42 4.58
CA ASP A 75 16.52 6.80 3.25
C ASP A 75 17.67 5.88 2.87
N GLY A 76 17.49 5.13 1.77
CA GLY A 76 18.42 4.07 1.38
C GLY A 76 17.88 2.67 1.71
N TRP A 77 18.78 1.70 1.81
CA TRP A 77 18.48 0.28 2.04
C TRP A 77 17.96 0.02 3.46
N GLY A 78 17.05 -0.95 3.62
CA GLY A 78 16.61 -1.38 4.95
C GLY A 78 15.79 -2.67 4.95
N ILE A 79 15.50 -3.15 6.16
CA ILE A 79 14.64 -4.30 6.43
C ILE A 79 13.53 -3.87 7.37
N GLU A 80 12.32 -4.26 7.01
CA GLU A 80 11.11 -3.98 7.77
C GLU A 80 10.60 -5.25 8.44
N TYR A 81 10.09 -5.08 9.66
CA TYR A 81 9.66 -6.13 10.55
C TYR A 81 8.20 -5.98 10.91
N ASP A 82 7.57 -7.10 11.18
CA ASP A 82 6.22 -7.18 11.69
C ASP A 82 6.21 -6.82 13.17
N GLU A 83 5.46 -5.81 13.55
CA GLU A 83 5.39 -5.32 14.92
C GLU A 83 4.81 -6.37 15.88
N GLU A 84 3.81 -7.14 15.43
CA GLU A 84 3.16 -8.12 16.29
C GLU A 84 4.02 -9.38 16.48
N SER A 85 4.63 -9.91 15.43
CA SER A 85 5.38 -11.17 15.49
C SER A 85 6.90 -11.00 15.61
N GLY A 86 7.44 -9.80 15.34
CA GLY A 86 8.88 -9.52 15.28
C GLY A 86 9.58 -10.17 14.07
N LYS A 87 8.83 -10.67 13.09
CA LYS A 87 9.39 -11.36 11.92
C LYS A 87 9.72 -10.39 10.80
N MET A 88 10.78 -10.66 10.05
CA MET A 88 11.08 -9.92 8.82
C MET A 88 9.90 -9.99 7.85
N LEU A 89 9.54 -8.84 7.26
CA LEU A 89 8.50 -8.72 6.25
C LEU A 89 9.08 -8.51 4.86
N LEU A 90 10.02 -7.57 4.74
CA LEU A 90 10.63 -7.23 3.47
C LEU A 90 11.98 -6.56 3.63
N GLU A 91 12.78 -6.66 2.57
CA GLU A 91 13.98 -5.86 2.35
C GLU A 91 13.69 -4.91 1.18
N GLY A 92 14.07 -3.64 1.32
CA GLY A 92 13.69 -2.61 0.36
C GLY A 92 14.63 -1.42 0.29
N VAL A 93 14.19 -0.39 -0.42
CA VAL A 93 14.82 0.93 -0.48
C VAL A 93 13.78 1.99 -0.14
N TRP A 94 14.13 2.90 0.76
CA TRP A 94 13.32 4.01 1.23
C TRP A 94 13.85 5.35 0.71
N LYS A 95 12.96 6.34 0.64
CA LYS A 95 13.27 7.73 0.33
C LYS A 95 12.42 8.60 1.25
N LYS A 96 13.04 9.30 2.20
CA LYS A 96 12.32 10.11 3.20
C LYS A 96 11.11 9.39 3.81
N ASN A 97 11.36 8.28 4.50
CA ASN A 97 10.34 7.40 5.11
C ASN A 97 9.41 6.65 4.15
N ARG A 98 9.44 6.93 2.84
CA ARG A 98 8.61 6.23 1.84
C ARG A 98 9.35 5.06 1.22
N LEU A 99 8.80 3.85 1.33
CA LEU A 99 9.28 2.68 0.59
C LEU A 99 9.09 2.92 -0.93
N VAL A 100 10.18 2.84 -1.70
CA VAL A 100 10.16 3.07 -3.16
C VAL A 100 10.53 1.82 -3.97
N LYS A 101 11.09 0.80 -3.33
CA LYS A 101 11.47 -0.46 -3.97
C LYS A 101 11.48 -1.60 -2.97
N ILE A 102 10.96 -2.75 -3.39
CA ILE A 102 11.01 -4.01 -2.64
C ILE A 102 12.03 -4.91 -3.35
N ILE A 103 13.11 -5.25 -2.67
CA ILE A 103 14.13 -6.18 -3.18
C ILE A 103 13.68 -7.61 -2.90
N ARG A 104 13.21 -7.86 -1.66
CA ARG A 104 12.77 -9.18 -1.21
C ARG A 104 11.54 -9.08 -0.32
N LYS A 105 10.68 -10.09 -0.36
CA LYS A 105 9.58 -10.29 0.60
C LYS A 105 9.78 -11.61 1.33
N ILE A 106 9.51 -11.60 2.63
CA ILE A 106 9.63 -12.76 3.50
C ILE A 106 8.25 -13.24 3.92
N GLU A 107 7.99 -14.52 3.74
CA GLU A 107 6.74 -15.19 4.08
C GLU A 107 7.07 -16.46 4.87
N GLY A 108 7.16 -16.29 6.20
CA GLY A 108 7.60 -17.36 7.09
C GLY A 108 9.06 -17.74 6.83
N THR A 109 9.30 -18.96 6.34
CA THR A 109 10.63 -19.47 5.98
C THR A 109 10.96 -19.30 4.50
N THR A 110 10.06 -18.67 3.74
CA THR A 110 10.21 -18.49 2.30
C THR A 110 10.58 -17.04 1.98
N MET A 111 11.56 -16.87 1.11
CA MET A 111 11.96 -15.60 0.53
C MET A 111 11.52 -15.55 -0.93
N ILE A 112 10.91 -14.43 -1.31
CA ILE A 112 10.66 -14.07 -2.70
C ILE A 112 11.63 -12.95 -3.06
N GLU A 113 12.52 -13.20 -4.01
CA GLU A 113 13.44 -12.19 -4.54
C GLU A 113 12.89 -11.64 -5.86
N PHE A 114 12.83 -10.33 -5.97
CA PHE A 114 12.29 -9.65 -7.15
C PHE A 114 13.39 -9.18 -8.09
N LYS A 115 13.07 -9.13 -9.38
CA LYS A 115 13.90 -8.48 -10.38
C LYS A 115 14.08 -7.02 -10.00
N GLU A 116 15.30 -6.56 -10.19
CA GLU A 116 15.65 -5.17 -10.04
C GLU A 116 15.09 -4.35 -11.22
N SER A 117 13.83 -3.93 -11.10
CA SER A 117 13.15 -3.13 -12.13
C SER A 117 12.31 -2.02 -11.50
N GLY A 118 12.75 -0.77 -11.65
CA GLY A 118 11.99 0.44 -11.31
C GLY A 118 11.24 0.41 -9.96
N GLU A 119 10.15 1.16 -9.89
CA GLU A 119 9.25 1.16 -8.74
C GLU A 119 8.32 -0.08 -8.78
N ASN A 120 8.51 -0.98 -7.82
CA ASN A 120 7.76 -2.25 -7.70
C ASN A 120 6.98 -2.33 -6.38
N THR A 121 6.71 -1.19 -5.76
CA THR A 121 5.82 -1.04 -4.59
C THR A 121 4.42 -1.54 -4.92
N ILE A 122 3.97 -1.39 -6.16
CA ILE A 122 2.73 -1.97 -6.69
C ILE A 122 2.94 -3.44 -7.05
N ALA A 123 2.04 -4.32 -6.57
CA ALA A 123 2.14 -5.76 -6.74
C ALA A 123 2.24 -6.22 -8.22
N SER A 124 1.54 -5.56 -9.14
CA SER A 124 1.55 -5.89 -10.57
C SER A 124 2.89 -5.62 -11.28
N ASN A 125 3.75 -4.80 -10.68
CA ASN A 125 5.10 -4.53 -11.19
C ASN A 125 6.14 -5.52 -10.66
N ARG A 126 5.76 -6.41 -9.73
CA ARG A 126 6.70 -7.34 -9.10
C ARG A 126 6.95 -8.53 -10.00
N ILE A 127 8.22 -8.75 -10.28
CA ILE A 127 8.73 -9.81 -11.15
C ILE A 127 9.55 -10.74 -10.26
N PRO A 128 8.98 -11.83 -9.72
CA PRO A 128 9.76 -12.78 -8.93
C PRO A 128 10.82 -13.46 -9.81
N MET A 129 12.03 -13.58 -9.28
CA MET A 129 13.17 -14.27 -9.90
C MET A 129 13.56 -15.53 -9.13
N TYR A 130 13.34 -15.52 -7.81
CA TYR A 130 13.57 -16.65 -6.93
C TYR A 130 12.46 -16.73 -5.88
N ILE A 131 12.00 -17.95 -5.60
CA ILE A 131 11.10 -18.26 -4.48
C ILE A 131 11.67 -19.48 -3.78
N GLY A 132 12.01 -19.38 -2.49
CA GLY A 132 12.56 -20.53 -1.77
C GLY A 132 13.08 -20.18 -0.39
N GLY A 133 13.75 -21.14 0.23
CA GLY A 133 14.35 -20.94 1.54
C GLY A 133 15.50 -19.92 1.51
N PHE A 134 15.82 -19.42 2.70
CA PHE A 134 16.89 -18.46 2.88
C PHE A 134 17.49 -18.56 4.29
N VAL A 135 18.68 -18.00 4.44
CA VAL A 135 19.29 -17.65 5.72
C VAL A 135 19.73 -16.19 5.64
N TYR A 136 19.54 -15.45 6.74
CA TYR A 136 20.00 -14.07 6.85
C TYR A 136 21.33 -14.03 7.61
N ASP A 137 22.38 -13.52 6.98
CA ASP A 137 23.68 -13.26 7.61
C ASP A 137 23.66 -11.84 8.18
N GLU A 138 23.44 -11.72 9.48
CA GLU A 138 23.35 -10.43 10.18
C GLU A 138 24.67 -9.65 10.12
N SER A 139 25.82 -10.34 10.13
CA SER A 139 27.13 -9.69 10.11
C SER A 139 27.43 -9.00 8.77
N LYS A 140 26.92 -9.58 7.68
CA LYS A 140 27.07 -9.04 6.32
C LYS A 140 25.88 -8.21 5.87
N GLU A 141 24.78 -8.30 6.60
CA GLU A 141 23.45 -7.80 6.24
C GLU A 141 23.03 -8.31 4.86
N SER A 142 23.06 -9.63 4.68
CA SER A 142 22.79 -10.25 3.39
C SER A 142 21.89 -11.48 3.52
N PHE A 143 20.89 -11.56 2.64
CA PHE A 143 20.09 -12.76 2.44
C PHE A 143 20.82 -13.73 1.53
N LEU A 144 21.04 -14.95 2.01
CA LEU A 144 21.62 -16.05 1.25
C LEU A 144 20.52 -17.08 0.97
N ARG A 145 20.44 -17.57 -0.26
CA ARG A 145 19.54 -18.68 -0.61
C ARG A 145 20.01 -19.94 0.12
N ASP A 146 19.11 -20.62 0.81
CA ASP A 146 19.44 -21.84 1.56
C ASP A 146 18.23 -22.79 1.58
N GLY A 147 18.48 -24.08 1.47
CA GLY A 147 17.45 -25.09 1.28
C GLY A 147 16.85 -25.06 -0.13
N ARG A 148 15.64 -25.58 -0.25
CA ARG A 148 14.95 -25.69 -1.55
C ARG A 148 14.42 -24.34 -2.05
N GLY A 149 14.61 -24.07 -3.33
CA GLY A 149 14.04 -22.92 -4.00
C GLY A 149 13.86 -23.12 -5.50
N TYR A 150 13.25 -22.13 -6.14
CA TYR A 150 12.85 -22.20 -7.54
C TYR A 150 13.31 -20.96 -8.29
N TRP A 151 13.86 -21.16 -9.49
CA TRP A 151 14.07 -20.08 -10.44
C TRP A 151 12.78 -19.82 -11.19
N ILE A 152 12.37 -18.55 -11.22
CA ILE A 152 11.13 -18.13 -11.85
C ILE A 152 11.44 -17.41 -13.15
N ASP A 153 10.80 -17.83 -14.23
CA ASP A 153 10.91 -17.18 -15.51
C ASP A 153 10.27 -15.78 -15.48
N GLU A 154 10.98 -14.82 -16.05
CA GLU A 154 10.57 -13.43 -16.02
C GLU A 154 9.28 -13.16 -16.81
N GLU A 155 9.06 -13.85 -17.92
CA GLU A 155 7.94 -13.56 -18.81
C GLU A 155 6.69 -14.34 -18.39
N THR A 156 6.86 -15.63 -18.15
CA THR A 156 5.77 -16.57 -17.87
C THR A 156 5.40 -16.63 -16.40
N ARG A 157 6.28 -16.18 -15.48
CA ARG A 157 6.14 -16.32 -14.02
C ARG A 157 6.12 -17.77 -13.53
N ILE A 158 6.57 -18.71 -14.36
CA ILE A 158 6.57 -20.14 -14.07
C ILE A 158 7.98 -20.57 -13.64
N ALA A 159 8.06 -21.53 -12.72
CA ALA A 159 9.33 -22.09 -12.29
C ALA A 159 10.00 -22.86 -13.44
N THR A 160 11.26 -22.55 -13.71
CA THR A 160 12.09 -23.21 -14.74
C THR A 160 13.04 -24.23 -14.16
N ARG A 161 13.33 -24.13 -12.85
CA ARG A 161 14.26 -25.03 -12.16
C ARG A 161 13.92 -25.09 -10.68
N GLU A 162 13.90 -26.29 -10.13
CA GLU A 162 13.96 -26.54 -8.68
C GLU A 162 15.43 -26.74 -8.30
N VAL A 163 15.89 -26.06 -7.25
CA VAL A 163 17.30 -26.00 -6.86
C VAL A 163 17.41 -26.17 -5.35
N GLU A 164 18.36 -26.98 -4.90
CA GLU A 164 18.77 -27.07 -3.50
C GLU A 164 19.99 -26.16 -3.27
N TRP A 165 19.87 -25.25 -2.31
CA TRP A 165 20.88 -24.25 -1.97
C TRP A 165 21.51 -24.55 -0.62
N LYS A 166 22.78 -24.18 -0.46
CA LYS A 166 23.46 -24.13 0.83
C LYS A 166 24.30 -22.87 0.91
N ASP A 167 23.98 -21.99 1.87
CA ASP A 167 24.72 -20.76 2.15
C ASP A 167 24.96 -19.89 0.90
N GLY A 168 23.94 -19.78 0.04
CA GLY A 168 23.96 -18.99 -1.20
C GLY A 168 24.54 -19.71 -2.43
N VAL A 169 24.97 -20.97 -2.30
CA VAL A 169 25.54 -21.77 -3.38
C VAL A 169 24.57 -22.87 -3.82
N GLU A 170 24.37 -23.02 -5.13
CA GLU A 170 23.61 -24.14 -5.69
C GLU A 170 24.37 -25.46 -5.46
N VAL A 171 23.72 -26.40 -4.78
CA VAL A 171 24.27 -27.75 -4.50
C VAL A 171 23.83 -28.74 -5.57
N SER A 172 22.55 -28.68 -5.95
CA SER A 172 21.97 -29.53 -6.99
C SER A 172 20.68 -28.90 -7.51
N GLY A 173 20.21 -29.34 -8.68
CA GLY A 173 18.93 -28.88 -9.19
C GLY A 173 18.40 -29.72 -10.34
N ARG A 174 17.13 -29.53 -10.63
CA ARG A 174 16.37 -30.24 -11.64
C ARG A 174 15.59 -29.22 -12.48
N ASP A 175 15.74 -29.31 -13.79
CA ASP A 175 14.99 -28.45 -14.72
C ASP A 175 13.50 -28.83 -14.73
N LEU A 176 12.68 -27.81 -14.91
CA LEU A 176 11.23 -27.90 -15.04
C LEU A 176 10.83 -27.46 -16.44
N TYR A 177 9.96 -28.24 -17.06
CA TYR A 177 9.40 -27.96 -18.38
C TYR A 177 8.04 -27.31 -18.20
N ASP A 178 7.98 -25.99 -18.35
CA ASP A 178 6.80 -25.19 -18.03
C ASP A 178 6.27 -25.49 -16.60
N GLY A 179 7.17 -25.61 -15.62
CA GLY A 179 6.81 -25.93 -14.23
C GLY A 179 6.57 -27.41 -13.94
N TRP A 180 6.65 -28.31 -14.94
CA TRP A 180 6.51 -29.75 -14.73
C TRP A 180 7.87 -30.45 -14.62
N TYR A 181 7.96 -31.47 -13.75
CA TYR A 181 9.16 -32.33 -13.65
C TYR A 181 9.44 -33.19 -14.90
N THR A 182 8.45 -33.32 -15.78
CA THR A 182 8.53 -34.08 -17.02
C THR A 182 7.76 -33.33 -18.10
N GLN A 183 8.21 -33.40 -19.36
CA GLN A 183 7.48 -32.79 -20.47
C GLN A 183 6.03 -33.29 -20.52
N SER A 184 5.08 -32.36 -20.37
CA SER A 184 3.66 -32.63 -20.38
C SER A 184 3.07 -32.14 -21.69
N ALA A 185 2.28 -32.98 -22.37
CA ALA A 185 1.51 -32.57 -23.55
C ALA A 185 0.26 -31.73 -23.18
N LYS A 186 0.00 -31.53 -21.88
CA LYS A 186 -1.15 -30.75 -21.41
C LYS A 186 -0.84 -29.26 -21.54
N PRO A 187 -1.67 -28.49 -22.27
CA PRO A 187 -1.46 -27.05 -22.38
C PRO A 187 -1.66 -26.38 -21.02
N ILE A 188 -0.68 -25.59 -20.60
CA ILE A 188 -0.84 -24.72 -19.44
C ILE A 188 -1.63 -23.51 -19.89
N LEU A 189 -2.72 -23.23 -19.18
CA LEU A 189 -3.50 -22.02 -19.36
C LEU A 189 -2.78 -20.86 -18.69
N ILE A 190 -1.70 -20.38 -19.29
CA ILE A 190 -1.09 -19.12 -18.90
C ILE A 190 -2.01 -18.03 -19.44
N PRO A 191 -2.63 -17.18 -18.59
CA PRO A 191 -3.31 -15.99 -19.07
C PRO A 191 -2.26 -15.20 -19.85
N LYS A 192 -2.40 -15.13 -21.17
CA LYS A 192 -1.48 -14.34 -21.99
C LYS A 192 -1.45 -12.95 -21.37
N PRO A 193 -0.27 -12.38 -21.08
CA PRO A 193 -0.19 -10.99 -20.71
C PRO A 193 -1.00 -10.24 -21.76
N LYS A 194 -2.03 -9.47 -21.35
CA LYS A 194 -2.67 -8.54 -22.27
C LYS A 194 -1.51 -7.80 -22.91
N PRO A 195 -1.34 -7.84 -24.25
CA PRO A 195 -0.16 -7.29 -24.88
C PRO A 195 0.02 -5.88 -24.34
N LYS A 196 1.18 -5.61 -23.71
CA LYS A 196 1.57 -4.24 -23.42
C LYS A 196 1.31 -3.47 -24.71
N PRO A 197 0.54 -2.37 -24.70
CA PRO A 197 0.25 -1.65 -25.93
C PRO A 197 1.60 -1.39 -26.59
N LYS A 198 1.83 -1.99 -27.76
CA LYS A 198 3.04 -1.74 -28.52
C LYS A 198 3.06 -0.24 -28.75
N ILE A 199 4.00 0.45 -28.12
CA ILE A 199 4.38 1.79 -28.57
C ILE A 199 4.99 1.53 -29.94
N LYS A 200 4.14 1.58 -30.97
CA LYS A 200 4.59 1.69 -32.34
C LYS A 200 5.41 2.99 -32.40
N PRO A 201 6.54 3.05 -33.12
CA PRO A 201 7.04 4.36 -33.54
C PRO A 201 5.85 5.10 -34.14
N ILE A 202 5.69 6.38 -33.79
CA ILE A 202 4.56 7.23 -34.18
C ILE A 202 4.45 7.26 -35.71
N LEU A 203 3.87 6.22 -36.27
CA LEU A 203 3.20 6.21 -37.54
C LEU A 203 1.81 6.68 -37.17
N ILE A 204 1.60 7.98 -37.39
CA ILE A 204 0.32 8.66 -37.31
C ILE A 204 -0.74 7.66 -37.82
N PRO A 205 -1.57 7.07 -36.93
CA PRO A 205 -2.57 6.14 -37.38
C PRO A 205 -3.58 6.96 -38.20
N LYS A 206 -3.87 6.48 -39.40
CA LYS A 206 -5.06 6.92 -40.13
C LYS A 206 -6.25 6.79 -39.17
N PRO A 207 -7.04 7.84 -38.96
CA PRO A 207 -8.01 7.87 -37.88
C PRO A 207 -9.05 6.77 -38.09
N GLU A 208 -9.08 5.79 -37.19
CA GLU A 208 -10.32 5.10 -36.89
C GLU A 208 -11.30 6.12 -36.26
N PRO A 209 -12.62 5.93 -36.42
CA PRO A 209 -13.60 6.95 -36.11
C PRO A 209 -13.42 7.42 -34.67
N VAL A 210 -13.15 8.72 -34.50
CA VAL A 210 -13.09 9.39 -33.20
C VAL A 210 -14.39 9.11 -32.47
N GLN A 211 -14.39 8.17 -31.52
CA GLN A 211 -15.39 8.20 -30.46
C GLN A 211 -14.97 9.34 -29.55
N THR A 212 -15.65 10.47 -29.70
CA THR A 212 -15.57 11.63 -28.83
C THR A 212 -15.72 11.18 -27.38
N THR A 213 -14.62 11.18 -26.62
CA THR A 213 -14.65 11.00 -25.16
C THR A 213 -15.10 12.31 -24.53
N LYS A 214 -16.32 12.33 -23.99
CA LYS A 214 -16.81 13.44 -23.18
C LYS A 214 -16.24 13.27 -21.76
N SER A 215 -15.08 13.87 -21.52
CA SER A 215 -14.49 14.01 -20.18
C SER A 215 -15.01 15.28 -19.53
N ILE A 216 -15.60 15.17 -18.34
CA ILE A 216 -16.05 16.33 -17.58
C ILE A 216 -15.18 16.49 -16.33
N HIS A 217 -14.64 17.69 -16.18
CA HIS A 217 -13.93 18.13 -14.98
C HIS A 217 -14.81 19.10 -14.21
N ILE A 218 -15.16 18.74 -12.98
CA ILE A 218 -15.91 19.59 -12.06
C ILE A 218 -14.88 20.26 -11.14
N ARG A 219 -14.76 21.59 -11.24
CA ARG A 219 -13.72 22.36 -10.54
C ARG A 219 -14.16 22.83 -9.15
N SER A 220 -13.15 23.00 -8.30
CA SER A 220 -13.09 23.28 -6.84
C SER A 220 -14.02 24.39 -6.26
N SER A 221 -14.79 25.12 -7.06
CA SER A 221 -15.65 26.24 -6.59
C SER A 221 -17.15 26.02 -6.80
N ASN A 222 -17.58 24.86 -7.31
CA ASN A 222 -18.98 24.62 -7.64
C ASN A 222 -19.64 23.61 -6.69
N SER A 223 -20.88 23.89 -6.28
CA SER A 223 -21.74 22.86 -5.73
C SER A 223 -21.99 21.80 -6.81
N VAL A 224 -21.58 20.57 -6.55
CA VAL A 224 -21.74 19.46 -7.49
C VAL A 224 -23.20 19.03 -7.47
N ASN A 225 -23.94 19.42 -8.51
CA ASN A 225 -25.24 18.82 -8.79
C ASN A 225 -25.04 17.70 -9.81
N ILE A 226 -24.84 16.48 -9.32
CA ILE A 226 -24.71 15.30 -10.18
C ILE A 226 -25.93 15.11 -11.09
N ASN A 227 -27.11 15.65 -10.74
CA ASN A 227 -28.29 15.55 -11.58
C ASN A 227 -28.20 16.37 -12.87
N THR A 228 -27.37 17.43 -12.91
CA THR A 228 -27.22 18.29 -14.09
C THR A 228 -26.10 17.87 -15.03
N LEU A 229 -25.33 16.83 -14.68
CA LEU A 229 -24.26 16.31 -15.54
C LEU A 229 -24.83 15.49 -16.71
N ASP A 230 -24.16 15.61 -17.86
CA ASP A 230 -24.49 14.87 -19.09
C ASP A 230 -24.39 13.35 -18.84
N ILE A 231 -25.39 12.59 -19.30
CA ILE A 231 -25.42 11.14 -19.17
C ILE A 231 -24.37 10.45 -20.07
N GLU A 232 -23.86 11.17 -21.07
CA GLU A 232 -22.86 10.66 -22.01
C GLU A 232 -21.41 10.77 -21.51
N VAL A 233 -21.20 11.25 -20.29
CA VAL A 233 -19.86 11.38 -19.69
C VAL A 233 -19.19 10.02 -19.60
N THR A 234 -17.96 9.96 -20.09
CA THR A 234 -17.12 8.75 -20.04
C THR A 234 -16.13 8.77 -18.90
N ASP A 235 -15.64 9.95 -18.53
CA ASP A 235 -14.60 10.11 -17.53
C ASP A 235 -14.96 11.32 -16.67
N LEU A 236 -15.12 11.09 -15.37
CA LEU A 236 -15.52 12.10 -14.40
C LEU A 236 -14.37 12.36 -13.44
N VAL A 237 -13.93 13.62 -13.40
CA VAL A 237 -12.97 14.12 -12.42
C VAL A 237 -13.63 15.22 -11.60
N ILE A 238 -13.65 15.03 -10.29
CA ILE A 238 -14.12 16.00 -9.30
C ILE A 238 -12.89 16.52 -8.58
N ASP A 239 -12.60 17.81 -8.75
CA ASP A 239 -11.44 18.46 -8.12
C ASP A 239 -11.62 18.58 -6.60
N SER A 240 -10.51 18.81 -5.90
CA SER A 240 -10.48 18.89 -4.45
C SER A 240 -11.39 19.99 -3.93
N TYR A 241 -11.88 19.84 -2.70
CA TYR A 241 -12.75 20.80 -2.01
C TYR A 241 -14.12 20.99 -2.69
N CYS A 242 -14.58 19.99 -3.47
CA CYS A 242 -15.93 20.02 -4.03
C CYS A 242 -16.99 19.66 -2.96
N HIS A 243 -18.07 20.43 -2.93
CA HIS A 243 -19.19 20.22 -2.01
C HIS A 243 -20.48 19.92 -2.77
N THR A 244 -21.47 19.37 -2.09
CA THR A 244 -22.82 19.24 -2.63
C THR A 244 -23.84 19.58 -1.55
N SER A 245 -25.02 20.05 -1.97
CA SER A 245 -26.12 20.39 -1.06
C SER A 245 -26.97 19.17 -0.68
N VAL A 246 -26.75 18.02 -1.33
CA VAL A 246 -27.45 16.77 -1.05
C VAL A 246 -26.62 15.88 -0.14
N ASN A 247 -27.27 15.10 0.71
CA ASN A 247 -26.61 14.12 1.58
C ASN A 247 -26.41 12.76 0.90
N TYR A 248 -26.66 12.64 -0.40
CA TYR A 248 -26.48 11.42 -1.16
C TYR A 248 -25.82 11.70 -2.51
N LEU A 249 -25.02 10.75 -2.98
CA LEU A 249 -24.32 10.80 -4.26
C LEU A 249 -24.55 9.47 -4.97
N ASP A 250 -25.24 9.50 -6.09
CA ASP A 250 -25.57 8.31 -6.89
C ASP A 250 -25.12 8.48 -8.33
N PHE A 251 -24.14 7.66 -8.75
CA PHE A 251 -23.61 7.68 -10.12
C PHE A 251 -24.29 6.68 -11.05
N SER A 252 -25.28 5.93 -10.59
CA SER A 252 -25.87 4.80 -11.34
C SER A 252 -26.49 5.21 -12.68
N LYS A 253 -26.89 6.47 -12.83
CA LYS A 253 -27.44 6.99 -14.10
C LYS A 253 -26.40 7.13 -15.21
N PHE A 254 -25.10 7.14 -14.92
CA PHE A 254 -24.06 7.42 -15.91
C PHE A 254 -23.48 6.14 -16.52
N GLU A 255 -24.30 5.41 -17.26
CA GLU A 255 -23.97 4.09 -17.84
C GLU A 255 -22.72 4.07 -18.74
N ARG A 256 -22.29 5.25 -19.23
CA ARG A 256 -21.11 5.41 -20.09
C ARG A 256 -19.80 5.63 -19.32
N LEU A 257 -19.85 5.84 -18.00
CA LEU A 257 -18.65 6.08 -17.19
C LEU A 257 -17.70 4.89 -17.24
N ARG A 258 -16.41 5.24 -17.36
CA ARG A 258 -15.25 4.34 -17.41
C ARG A 258 -14.34 4.58 -16.22
N SER A 259 -14.20 5.82 -15.77
CA SER A 259 -13.45 6.18 -14.57
C SER A 259 -14.15 7.28 -13.78
N ILE A 260 -14.09 7.16 -12.47
CA ILE A 260 -14.49 8.20 -11.52
C ILE A 260 -13.27 8.51 -10.66
N GLU A 261 -12.85 9.78 -10.67
CA GLU A 261 -11.81 10.30 -9.78
C GLU A 261 -12.39 11.45 -8.97
N ILE A 262 -12.45 11.27 -7.66
CA ILE A 262 -12.79 12.30 -6.69
C ILE A 262 -11.49 12.63 -5.98
N LYS A 263 -11.04 13.89 -6.03
CA LYS A 263 -9.82 14.32 -5.34
C LYS A 263 -10.10 14.62 -3.85
N ASP A 264 -9.10 15.18 -3.16
CA ASP A 264 -9.10 15.31 -1.71
C ASP A 264 -10.16 16.30 -1.18
N TYR A 265 -10.55 16.14 0.08
CA TYR A 265 -11.45 17.06 0.80
C TYR A 265 -12.82 17.28 0.15
N CYS A 266 -13.37 16.26 -0.51
CA CYS A 266 -14.67 16.37 -1.18
C CYS A 266 -15.83 15.83 -0.34
N PHE A 267 -17.02 16.41 -0.51
CA PHE A 267 -18.30 15.82 -0.09
C PHE A 267 -18.47 15.47 1.40
N SER A 268 -17.92 16.28 2.31
CA SER A 268 -18.02 16.08 3.76
C SER A 268 -19.45 15.80 4.28
N SER A 269 -20.47 16.44 3.69
CA SER A 269 -21.88 16.29 4.12
C SER A 269 -22.63 15.09 3.49
N VAL A 270 -22.01 14.34 2.58
CA VAL A 270 -22.66 13.19 1.94
C VAL A 270 -22.64 12.00 2.87
N ARG A 271 -23.82 11.45 3.16
CA ARG A 271 -23.99 10.25 3.99
C ARG A 271 -24.16 8.98 3.16
N SER A 272 -24.72 9.06 1.96
CA SER A 272 -25.00 7.90 1.10
C SER A 272 -24.23 7.99 -0.21
N PHE A 273 -23.28 7.08 -0.45
CA PHE A 273 -22.54 6.95 -1.70
C PHE A 273 -22.96 5.66 -2.41
N ARG A 274 -23.46 5.78 -3.66
CA ARG A 274 -23.95 4.64 -4.44
C ARG A 274 -23.41 4.63 -5.87
N ILE A 275 -22.97 3.45 -6.29
CA ILE A 275 -22.72 3.09 -7.68
C ILE A 275 -23.40 1.75 -7.94
N ASP A 276 -24.32 1.70 -8.89
CA ASP A 276 -25.01 0.47 -9.25
C ASP A 276 -25.13 0.31 -10.77
N GLY A 277 -24.79 -0.88 -11.28
CA GLY A 277 -25.03 -1.24 -12.68
C GLY A 277 -24.10 -0.58 -13.71
N LEU A 278 -23.01 0.08 -13.29
CA LEU A 278 -22.07 0.72 -14.21
C LEU A 278 -21.15 -0.31 -14.91
N SER A 279 -21.72 -1.03 -15.89
CA SER A 279 -21.07 -2.11 -16.65
C SER A 279 -19.81 -1.69 -17.44
N ARG A 280 -19.53 -0.40 -17.56
CA ARG A 280 -18.35 0.16 -18.25
C ARG A 280 -17.30 0.72 -17.31
N LEU A 281 -17.62 0.90 -16.04
CA LEU A 281 -16.72 1.47 -15.04
C LEU A 281 -15.55 0.50 -14.82
N LYS A 282 -14.33 1.03 -14.84
CA LYS A 282 -13.08 0.28 -14.68
C LYS A 282 -12.32 0.66 -13.42
N SER A 283 -12.38 1.93 -13.02
CA SER A 283 -11.68 2.44 -11.84
C SER A 283 -12.54 3.44 -11.07
N LEU A 284 -12.46 3.35 -9.75
CA LEU A 284 -12.93 4.35 -8.82
C LEU A 284 -11.75 4.80 -7.96
N LYS A 285 -11.51 6.11 -7.91
CA LYS A 285 -10.53 6.72 -7.02
C LYS A 285 -11.19 7.82 -6.19
N ILE A 286 -10.99 7.76 -4.87
CA ILE A 286 -11.43 8.75 -3.90
C ILE A 286 -10.18 9.25 -3.17
N GLY A 287 -9.98 10.57 -3.14
CA GLY A 287 -8.86 11.23 -2.48
C GLY A 287 -8.96 11.18 -0.96
N ALA A 288 -7.96 11.74 -0.28
CA ALA A 288 -7.92 11.79 1.18
C ALA A 288 -8.98 12.74 1.75
N ASN A 289 -9.36 12.53 3.01
CA ASN A 289 -10.29 13.39 3.76
C ASN A 289 -11.63 13.66 3.03
N SER A 290 -12.09 12.73 2.21
CA SER A 290 -13.35 12.86 1.46
C SER A 290 -14.48 12.09 2.15
N PHE A 291 -15.71 12.58 2.03
CA PHE A 291 -16.89 11.99 2.70
C PHE A 291 -16.73 11.90 4.23
N THR A 292 -16.13 12.92 4.85
CA THR A 292 -16.01 13.02 6.31
C THR A 292 -16.17 14.47 6.78
N GLU A 293 -16.78 14.68 7.94
CA GLU A 293 -16.77 15.97 8.68
C GLU A 293 -15.70 16.01 9.78
N VAL A 294 -14.96 14.90 9.93
CA VAL A 294 -13.86 14.73 10.86
C VAL A 294 -12.58 14.54 10.05
N PHE A 295 -11.72 15.55 10.06
CA PHE A 295 -10.44 15.50 9.37
C PHE A 295 -9.33 14.96 10.27
N LEU A 296 -8.25 14.47 9.68
CA LEU A 296 -7.04 14.06 10.40
C LEU A 296 -6.55 15.14 11.39
N SER A 297 -6.64 16.42 11.03
CA SER A 297 -6.27 17.52 11.92
C SER A 297 -7.16 17.63 13.17
N ASP A 298 -8.45 17.33 13.04
CA ASP A 298 -9.39 17.34 14.16
C ASP A 298 -9.14 16.15 15.08
N TRP A 299 -8.81 14.99 14.50
CA TRP A 299 -8.43 13.78 15.22
C TRP A 299 -7.16 14.01 16.05
N ASN A 300 -6.11 14.53 15.43
CA ASN A 300 -4.83 14.75 16.10
C ASN A 300 -4.90 15.83 17.20
N SER A 301 -5.75 16.84 17.02
CA SER A 301 -5.86 17.96 17.98
C SER A 301 -6.88 17.72 19.10
N ASN A 302 -7.97 16.99 18.83
CA ASN A 302 -9.01 16.69 19.82
C ASN A 302 -9.77 15.42 19.43
N TRP A 303 -9.14 14.26 19.59
CA TRP A 303 -9.75 12.96 19.28
C TRP A 303 -11.07 12.73 20.03
N GLN A 304 -11.20 13.22 21.28
CA GLN A 304 -12.44 13.11 22.06
C GLN A 304 -13.59 13.89 21.39
N GLY A 305 -13.33 15.13 20.96
CA GLY A 305 -14.28 15.95 20.21
C GLY A 305 -14.58 15.40 18.80
N ALA A 306 -13.59 14.75 18.17
CA ALA A 306 -13.76 14.05 16.89
C ALA A 306 -14.70 12.84 17.02
N ILE A 307 -14.64 12.11 18.14
CA ILE A 307 -15.60 11.03 18.46
C ILE A 307 -17.00 11.61 18.75
N GLU A 308 -17.08 12.76 19.44
CA GLU A 308 -18.34 13.45 19.75
C GLU A 308 -19.06 14.02 18.51
N LYS A 309 -18.32 14.37 17.44
CA LYS A 309 -18.89 14.70 16.11
C LYS A 309 -19.72 13.55 15.50
N GLY A 310 -19.63 12.35 16.09
CA GLY A 310 -20.69 11.35 16.08
C GLY A 310 -20.61 10.34 14.94
N LYS A 311 -20.85 9.07 15.28
CA LYS A 311 -21.04 7.96 14.34
C LYS A 311 -22.31 8.18 13.50
N LYS A 312 -22.18 8.41 12.19
CA LYS A 312 -23.32 8.53 11.26
C LYS A 312 -23.85 7.13 10.90
N THR A 313 -24.69 6.54 11.73
CA THR A 313 -25.22 5.17 11.53
C THR A 313 -26.14 5.02 10.31
N ASP A 314 -26.71 6.13 9.83
CA ASP A 314 -27.56 6.21 8.63
C ASP A 314 -26.75 6.36 7.34
N SER A 315 -25.42 6.43 7.43
CA SER A 315 -24.54 6.50 6.27
C SER A 315 -24.44 5.18 5.53
N SER A 316 -24.15 5.21 4.23
CA SER A 316 -23.92 4.00 3.44
C SER A 316 -22.92 4.25 2.32
N PHE A 317 -22.10 3.24 2.06
CA PHE A 317 -21.20 3.14 0.92
C PHE A 317 -21.52 1.86 0.18
N ARG A 318 -21.99 1.95 -1.06
CA ARG A 318 -22.39 0.78 -1.83
C ARG A 318 -21.93 0.85 -3.28
N ILE A 319 -21.26 -0.21 -3.72
CA ILE A 319 -20.91 -0.45 -5.11
C ILE A 319 -21.44 -1.82 -5.52
N SER A 320 -22.34 -1.85 -6.50
CA SER A 320 -22.92 -3.10 -6.97
C SER A 320 -23.03 -3.24 -8.48
N ASN A 321 -23.03 -4.48 -8.96
CA ASN A 321 -23.32 -4.84 -10.35
C ASN A 321 -22.41 -4.13 -11.40
N CYS A 322 -21.15 -3.90 -11.06
CA CYS A 322 -20.17 -3.28 -11.96
C CYS A 322 -19.21 -4.33 -12.52
N GLU A 323 -19.61 -4.98 -13.61
CA GLU A 323 -18.93 -6.14 -14.19
C GLU A 323 -17.47 -5.92 -14.61
N LYS A 324 -17.12 -4.68 -14.97
CA LYS A 324 -15.79 -4.30 -15.47
C LYS A 324 -14.93 -3.53 -14.49
N LEU A 325 -15.42 -3.31 -13.27
CA LEU A 325 -14.68 -2.57 -12.26
C LEU A 325 -13.47 -3.41 -11.83
N VAL A 326 -12.26 -2.88 -12.01
CA VAL A 326 -10.99 -3.58 -11.75
C VAL A 326 -10.32 -3.06 -10.48
N SER A 327 -10.38 -1.75 -10.23
CA SER A 327 -9.73 -1.13 -9.08
C SER A 327 -10.63 -0.16 -8.32
N ILE A 328 -10.52 -0.20 -6.99
CA ILE A 328 -11.06 0.79 -6.06
C ILE A 328 -9.91 1.31 -5.22
N GLU A 329 -9.71 2.63 -5.20
CA GLU A 329 -8.75 3.33 -4.37
C GLU A 329 -9.48 4.37 -3.52
N ILE A 330 -9.27 4.34 -2.20
CA ILE A 330 -9.84 5.28 -1.24
C ILE A 330 -8.68 5.83 -0.40
N GLY A 331 -8.47 7.14 -0.43
CA GLY A 331 -7.42 7.82 0.33
C GLY A 331 -7.71 7.84 1.84
N GLU A 332 -6.68 8.11 2.62
CA GLU A 332 -6.76 8.18 4.10
C GLU A 332 -7.82 9.16 4.61
N PHE A 333 -8.36 8.85 5.78
CA PHE A 333 -9.39 9.58 6.53
C PHE A 333 -10.71 9.78 5.80
N SER A 334 -10.87 9.20 4.61
CA SER A 334 -12.14 9.21 3.91
C SER A 334 -13.16 8.31 4.59
N PHE A 335 -14.41 8.77 4.69
CA PHE A 335 -15.50 8.06 5.37
C PHE A 335 -15.25 7.77 6.87
N PHE A 336 -14.42 8.57 7.56
CA PHE A 336 -14.10 8.35 8.99
C PHE A 336 -15.36 8.27 9.87
N ASP A 337 -16.27 9.23 9.73
CA ASP A 337 -17.50 9.35 10.52
C ASP A 337 -18.68 8.52 9.98
N HIS A 338 -18.48 7.74 8.91
CA HIS A 338 -19.49 6.83 8.37
C HIS A 338 -19.62 5.58 9.25
N GLY A 339 -20.78 5.45 9.89
CA GLY A 339 -21.09 4.34 10.81
C GLY A 339 -22.06 3.29 10.30
N GLY A 340 -22.55 3.40 9.07
CA GLY A 340 -23.53 2.47 8.52
C GLY A 340 -22.89 1.40 7.63
N SER A 341 -23.54 1.06 6.51
CA SER A 341 -23.15 -0.10 5.70
C SER A 341 -22.03 0.23 4.71
N PHE A 342 -21.04 -0.66 4.62
CA PHE A 342 -20.09 -0.72 3.50
C PHE A 342 -20.37 -2.00 2.72
N GLU A 343 -20.78 -1.87 1.46
CA GLU A 343 -21.24 -2.98 0.63
C GLU A 343 -20.56 -3.00 -0.74
N LEU A 344 -19.80 -4.07 -1.00
CA LEU A 344 -19.29 -4.41 -2.33
C LEU A 344 -19.96 -5.69 -2.82
N VAL A 345 -20.80 -5.59 -3.85
CA VAL A 345 -21.68 -6.70 -4.28
C VAL A 345 -21.64 -6.94 -5.78
N ASN A 346 -21.42 -8.18 -6.21
CA ASN A 346 -21.44 -8.57 -7.63
C ASN A 346 -20.44 -7.75 -8.48
N LEU A 347 -19.15 -7.87 -8.16
CA LEU A 347 -18.04 -7.19 -8.80
C LEU A 347 -17.01 -8.21 -9.34
N PRO A 348 -17.36 -8.97 -10.41
CA PRO A 348 -16.59 -10.14 -10.83
C PRO A 348 -15.19 -9.84 -11.39
N SER A 349 -14.94 -8.62 -11.88
CA SER A 349 -13.61 -8.22 -12.39
C SER A 349 -12.74 -7.48 -11.37
N LEU A 350 -13.24 -7.29 -10.14
CA LEU A 350 -12.54 -6.48 -9.15
C LEU A 350 -11.32 -7.23 -8.65
N SER A 351 -10.12 -6.70 -8.94
CA SER A 351 -8.85 -7.35 -8.61
C SER A 351 -7.98 -6.55 -7.64
N SER A 352 -8.35 -5.30 -7.35
CA SER A 352 -7.58 -4.42 -6.47
C SER A 352 -8.52 -3.53 -5.65
N ILE A 353 -8.37 -3.56 -4.33
CA ILE A 353 -8.98 -2.61 -3.40
C ILE A 353 -7.85 -2.06 -2.53
N SER A 354 -7.72 -0.75 -2.48
CA SER A 354 -6.79 -0.05 -1.58
C SER A 354 -7.60 0.97 -0.78
N ILE A 355 -7.57 0.86 0.54
CA ILE A 355 -8.23 1.80 1.46
C ILE A 355 -7.17 2.34 2.40
N GLY A 356 -6.99 3.66 2.41
CA GLY A 356 -5.93 4.32 3.14
C GLY A 356 -4.53 4.00 2.63
N PHE A 357 -3.55 4.23 3.51
CA PHE A 357 -2.16 3.82 3.30
C PHE A 357 -1.85 2.61 4.17
N VAL A 358 -1.25 1.60 3.55
CA VAL A 358 -0.76 0.41 4.26
C VAL A 358 0.26 0.84 5.30
N ARG A 359 0.04 0.46 6.57
CA ARG A 359 0.90 0.73 7.75
C ARG A 359 0.91 2.19 8.24
N GLN A 360 -0.18 2.91 8.02
CA GLN A 360 -0.45 4.17 8.70
C GLN A 360 -1.88 4.11 9.24
N GLU A 361 -2.14 4.75 10.38
CA GLU A 361 -3.51 4.97 10.82
C GLU A 361 -4.23 5.79 9.76
N SER A 362 -5.14 5.14 9.05
CA SER A 362 -5.85 5.76 7.93
C SER A 362 -7.24 6.22 8.32
N GLY A 363 -7.79 5.82 9.47
CA GLY A 363 -9.10 6.29 9.96
C GLY A 363 -10.30 5.97 9.04
N ASN A 364 -10.11 5.23 7.95
CA ASN A 364 -11.17 5.00 6.97
C ASN A 364 -12.26 4.09 7.54
N PHE A 365 -13.53 4.46 7.36
CA PHE A 365 -14.68 3.63 7.77
C PHE A 365 -14.62 3.17 9.24
N TRP A 366 -14.04 3.99 10.13
CA TRP A 366 -13.75 3.64 11.54
C TRP A 366 -14.96 3.04 12.27
N TRP A 367 -16.16 3.49 11.93
CA TRP A 367 -17.40 3.06 12.57
C TRP A 367 -18.27 2.11 11.73
N ALA A 368 -17.89 1.83 10.49
CA ALA A 368 -18.75 1.15 9.52
C ALA A 368 -18.72 -0.37 9.68
N THR A 369 -19.76 -1.01 9.16
CA THR A 369 -19.81 -2.47 9.04
C THR A 369 -19.39 -2.90 7.64
N LEU A 370 -18.33 -3.71 7.52
CA LEU A 370 -17.80 -4.20 6.26
C LEU A 370 -18.53 -5.47 5.80
N ILE A 371 -19.22 -5.40 4.65
CA ILE A 371 -19.91 -6.55 4.02
C ILE A 371 -19.45 -6.69 2.57
N ILE A 372 -18.79 -7.81 2.26
CA ILE A 372 -18.35 -8.18 0.91
C ILE A 372 -19.14 -9.41 0.45
N LYS A 373 -19.86 -9.35 -0.68
CA LYS A 373 -20.71 -10.45 -1.18
C LYS A 373 -20.56 -10.67 -2.68
N GLY A 374 -20.47 -11.94 -3.10
CA GLY A 374 -20.49 -12.30 -4.52
C GLY A 374 -19.22 -11.89 -5.30
N ILE A 375 -18.09 -11.75 -4.60
CA ILE A 375 -16.77 -11.66 -5.23
C ILE A 375 -16.21 -13.08 -5.32
N ILE A 376 -15.97 -13.57 -6.54
CA ILE A 376 -15.19 -14.80 -6.77
C ILE A 376 -13.75 -14.35 -7.01
N CYS A 377 -12.93 -14.20 -5.97
CA CYS A 377 -11.50 -13.87 -6.13
C CYS A 377 -10.62 -14.59 -5.11
N GLU A 378 -9.60 -15.28 -5.62
CA GLU A 378 -8.52 -15.99 -4.90
C GLU A 378 -7.36 -15.08 -4.46
N TYR A 379 -7.56 -13.77 -4.24
CA TYR A 379 -6.44 -12.87 -3.90
C TYR A 379 -6.75 -11.84 -2.81
N ASN A 380 -5.67 -11.53 -2.08
CA ASN A 380 -5.57 -10.81 -0.82
C ASN A 380 -6.39 -9.52 -0.75
N ILE A 381 -7.34 -9.52 0.19
CA ILE A 381 -7.95 -8.32 0.74
C ILE A 381 -6.96 -7.79 1.79
N LEU A 382 -6.30 -6.67 1.51
CA LEU A 382 -5.60 -5.88 2.52
C LEU A 382 -6.59 -4.76 2.92
N VAL A 383 -7.26 -4.95 4.06
CA VAL A 383 -8.05 -3.92 4.75
C VAL A 383 -7.16 -3.27 5.79
#